data_AF-A0A949N8U5-F1
#
_entry.id   AF-A0A949N8U5-F1
#
_cell.length_a   1.000
_cell.length_b   1.000
_cell.length_c   1.000
_cell.angle_alpha   90.00
_cell.angle_beta   90.00
_cell.angle_gamma   90.00
#
_symmetry.space_group_name_H-M   'P 1'
#
loop_
_entity.id
_entity.type
_entity.pdbx_description
1 polymer ?
#
loop_
_entity_poly.entity_id
_entity_poly.type
_entity_poly.pdbx_seq_one_letter_code
_entity_poly.pdbx_strand_id
1 'polypeptide(L)'
;MMKRVVVSLSIFLALALFTVNANATHPLELNYTADCYGWSIVGLMGVDANTRFINVDYTVELSQGGVVVYTITEFVDLPVAEPAFDYNGVWDMELCGDYTVNIHFHFESNQGWGNRYFETTFTCECEEEGGCSYTPGYWKNHPEAWPVSGLTIGGVFYTMEELLEIFDWPTRSDITVIFFHHTVAAKLNVLVGAPDYILGTIDMADAFFALYPLGSKPKGEIKEEAEAIKDALEQYNEIECEEEDDMPDFDDVGASAMRAAPEKSATWGSIKSLNKD
;
A
#
# COMPACT_ATOMS: atom_id res chain seq x y z
N MET A 1 12.43 5.08 -70.63
CA MET A 1 12.61 3.64 -70.35
C MET A 1 13.32 3.48 -69.01
N MET A 2 12.58 3.35 -67.91
CA MET A 2 13.13 2.99 -66.60
C MET A 2 12.67 1.56 -66.30
N LYS A 3 13.61 0.61 -66.30
CA LYS A 3 13.37 -0.79 -65.91
C LYS A 3 13.26 -0.85 -64.40
N ARG A 4 12.06 -1.14 -63.88
CA ARG A 4 11.87 -1.51 -62.47
C ARG A 4 12.39 -2.95 -62.30
N VAL A 5 13.45 -3.11 -61.53
CA VAL A 5 13.92 -4.42 -61.08
C VAL A 5 13.12 -4.77 -59.83
N VAL A 6 12.21 -5.74 -59.94
CA VAL A 6 11.52 -6.33 -58.81
C VAL A 6 12.44 -7.44 -58.27
N VAL A 7 13.06 -7.21 -57.13
CA VAL A 7 13.80 -8.24 -56.39
C VAL A 7 12.77 -9.07 -55.64
N SER A 8 12.46 -10.26 -56.16
CA SER A 8 11.65 -11.25 -55.47
C SER A 8 12.50 -11.88 -54.37
N LEU A 9 12.26 -11.50 -53.12
CA LEU A 9 12.86 -12.13 -51.96
C LEU A 9 12.09 -13.43 -51.70
N SER A 10 12.54 -14.53 -52.31
CA SER A 10 12.01 -15.87 -52.01
C SER A 10 12.52 -16.28 -50.63
N ILE A 11 11.69 -16.08 -49.61
CA ILE A 11 11.90 -16.63 -48.28
C ILE A 11 11.71 -18.14 -48.39
N PHE A 12 12.81 -18.89 -48.39
CA PHE A 12 12.78 -20.32 -48.14
C PHE A 12 12.40 -20.52 -46.68
N LEU A 13 11.10 -20.74 -46.43
CA LEU A 13 10.63 -21.28 -45.17
C LEU A 13 11.12 -22.73 -45.10
N ALA A 14 12.27 -22.95 -44.47
CA ALA A 14 12.68 -24.27 -44.03
C ALA A 14 11.69 -24.69 -42.93
N LEU A 15 10.59 -25.32 -43.34
CA LEU A 15 9.69 -26.02 -42.45
C LEU A 15 10.48 -27.21 -41.89
N ALA A 16 11.21 -26.99 -40.80
CA ALA A 16 11.71 -28.08 -39.98
C ALA A 16 10.47 -28.77 -39.40
N LEU A 17 10.00 -29.81 -40.10
CA LEU A 17 9.10 -30.80 -39.54
C LEU A 17 9.86 -31.49 -38.41
N PHE A 18 9.85 -30.89 -37.22
CA PHE A 18 10.09 -31.63 -36.00
C PHE A 18 8.92 -32.60 -35.87
N THR A 19 9.14 -33.86 -36.22
CA THR A 19 8.26 -34.93 -35.79
C THR A 19 8.39 -35.00 -34.28
N VAL A 20 7.53 -34.26 -33.57
CA VAL A 20 7.32 -34.49 -32.15
C VAL A 20 6.76 -35.90 -32.09
N ASN A 21 7.55 -36.86 -31.62
CA ASN A 21 7.05 -38.21 -31.40
C ASN A 21 5.82 -38.06 -30.50
N ALA A 22 4.65 -38.51 -30.96
CA ALA A 22 3.38 -38.43 -30.24
C ALA A 22 3.32 -39.27 -28.95
N ASN A 23 4.48 -39.62 -28.41
CA ASN A 23 4.70 -40.62 -27.37
C ASN A 23 5.73 -40.12 -26.31
N ALA A 24 6.07 -38.84 -26.30
CA ALA A 24 6.96 -38.25 -25.31
C ALA A 24 6.18 -37.83 -24.04
N THR A 25 6.79 -37.95 -22.86
CA THR A 25 6.22 -37.43 -21.60
C THR A 25 6.03 -35.91 -21.72
N HIS A 26 4.82 -35.41 -21.43
CA HIS A 26 4.50 -33.98 -21.50
C HIS A 26 3.29 -33.65 -20.61
N PRO A 27 3.10 -32.40 -20.16
CA PRO A 27 1.88 -32.01 -19.45
C PRO A 27 0.66 -32.16 -20.36
N LEU A 28 -0.33 -32.94 -19.95
CA LEU A 28 -1.66 -33.04 -20.60
C LEU A 28 -2.56 -31.90 -20.15
N GLU A 29 -2.49 -31.58 -18.86
CA GLU A 29 -3.15 -30.44 -18.24
C GLU A 29 -2.12 -29.71 -17.37
N LEU A 30 -2.13 -28.39 -17.43
CA LEU A 30 -1.28 -27.53 -16.62
C LEU A 30 -1.97 -26.19 -16.46
N ASN A 31 -2.52 -25.98 -15.27
CA ASN A 31 -3.19 -24.76 -14.85
C ASN A 31 -2.36 -24.09 -13.77
N TYR A 32 -2.49 -22.77 -13.69
CA TYR A 32 -1.82 -21.98 -12.68
C TYR A 32 -2.72 -20.84 -12.22
N THR A 33 -2.57 -20.45 -10.96
CA THR A 33 -3.21 -19.26 -10.40
C THR A 33 -2.20 -18.51 -9.56
N ALA A 34 -2.34 -17.19 -9.52
CA ALA A 34 -1.64 -16.35 -8.56
C ALA A 34 -2.51 -15.13 -8.25
N ASP A 35 -2.62 -14.80 -6.97
CA ASP A 35 -3.34 -13.66 -6.45
C ASP A 35 -2.65 -13.14 -5.18
N CYS A 36 -3.29 -12.26 -4.42
CA CYS A 36 -2.72 -11.67 -3.21
C CYS A 36 -2.49 -12.65 -2.07
N TYR A 37 -3.10 -13.84 -2.11
CA TYR A 37 -3.04 -14.81 -1.03
C TYR A 37 -2.07 -15.96 -1.31
N GLY A 38 -1.70 -16.17 -2.58
CA GLY A 38 -0.70 -17.15 -2.93
C GLY A 38 -0.69 -17.51 -4.40
N TRP A 39 -0.15 -18.70 -4.67
CA TRP A 39 -0.02 -19.26 -6.01
C TRP A 39 -0.33 -20.76 -5.99
N SER A 40 -0.74 -21.28 -7.15
CA SER A 40 -0.89 -22.71 -7.38
C SER A 40 -0.46 -23.11 -8.79
N ILE A 41 0.04 -24.34 -8.93
CA ILE A 41 0.37 -25.02 -10.17
C ILE A 41 -0.23 -26.42 -10.07
N VAL A 42 -1.25 -26.69 -10.88
CA VAL A 42 -2.00 -27.95 -10.85
C VAL A 42 -1.96 -28.58 -12.23
N GLY A 43 -1.71 -29.87 -12.32
CA GLY A 43 -1.65 -30.53 -13.61
C GLY A 43 -1.54 -32.03 -13.57
N LEU A 44 -1.43 -32.58 -14.78
CA LEU A 44 -1.31 -34.01 -15.04
C LEU A 44 -0.25 -34.23 -16.12
N MET A 45 0.78 -35.02 -15.80
CA MET A 45 1.76 -35.43 -16.80
C MET A 45 1.23 -36.63 -17.59
N GLY A 46 1.27 -36.52 -18.92
CA GLY A 46 1.06 -37.63 -19.84
C GLY A 46 2.24 -38.58 -19.80
N VAL A 47 1.95 -39.85 -19.51
CA VAL A 47 2.94 -40.92 -19.40
C VAL A 47 2.64 -42.02 -20.41
N ASP A 48 3.69 -42.66 -20.91
CA ASP A 48 3.58 -43.81 -21.80
C ASP A 48 4.11 -45.08 -21.13
N ALA A 49 3.94 -46.24 -21.79
CA ALA A 49 4.41 -47.52 -21.26
C ALA A 49 5.93 -47.62 -21.07
N ASN A 50 6.70 -46.70 -21.67
CA ASN A 50 8.16 -46.66 -21.59
C ASN A 50 8.67 -45.64 -20.57
N THR A 51 7.81 -44.80 -20.00
CA THR A 51 8.16 -43.84 -18.96
C THR A 51 8.60 -44.59 -17.70
N ARG A 52 9.72 -44.17 -17.11
CA ARG A 52 10.37 -44.83 -15.95
C ARG A 52 10.54 -43.89 -14.77
N PHE A 53 10.73 -42.61 -15.06
CA PHE A 53 10.81 -41.55 -14.06
C PHE A 53 10.24 -40.27 -14.65
N ILE A 54 9.82 -39.36 -13.77
CA ILE A 54 9.37 -38.02 -14.10
C ILE A 54 9.92 -37.13 -13.01
N ASN A 55 10.70 -36.13 -13.38
CA ASN A 55 11.22 -35.12 -12.49
C ASN A 55 10.62 -33.80 -12.93
N VAL A 56 10.22 -32.99 -11.96
CA VAL A 56 9.68 -31.66 -12.18
C VAL A 56 10.48 -30.69 -11.34
N ASP A 57 10.88 -29.59 -11.96
CA ASP A 57 11.44 -28.45 -11.27
C ASP A 57 10.63 -27.23 -11.64
N TYR A 58 10.21 -26.47 -10.64
CA TYR A 58 9.46 -25.24 -10.87
C TYR A 58 10.07 -24.09 -10.10
N THR A 59 10.00 -22.90 -10.70
CA THR A 59 10.38 -21.63 -10.09
C THR A 59 9.21 -20.67 -10.17
N VAL A 60 8.86 -20.05 -9.05
CA VAL A 60 7.85 -18.99 -8.97
C VAL A 60 8.54 -17.72 -8.51
N GLU A 61 8.52 -16.69 -9.35
CA GLU A 61 9.10 -15.37 -9.10
C GLU A 61 8.00 -14.33 -9.04
N LEU A 62 7.87 -13.63 -7.92
CA LEU A 62 7.00 -12.47 -7.77
C LEU A 62 7.84 -11.20 -7.92
N SER A 63 7.39 -10.29 -8.77
CA SER A 63 8.06 -9.03 -9.04
C SER A 63 7.15 -7.83 -8.83
N GLN A 64 7.69 -6.75 -8.28
CA GLN A 64 7.04 -5.45 -8.14
C GLN A 64 7.91 -4.38 -8.80
N GLY A 65 7.35 -3.56 -9.69
CA GLY A 65 8.12 -2.52 -10.41
C GLY A 65 9.32 -3.06 -11.20
N GLY A 66 9.30 -4.34 -11.59
CA GLY A 66 10.40 -5.02 -12.29
C GLY A 66 11.51 -5.58 -11.38
N VAL A 67 11.35 -5.52 -10.06
CA VAL A 67 12.28 -6.12 -9.08
C VAL A 67 11.66 -7.38 -8.51
N VAL A 68 12.41 -8.49 -8.50
CA VAL A 68 11.98 -9.76 -7.89
C VAL A 68 12.00 -9.62 -6.36
N VAL A 69 10.83 -9.73 -5.73
CA VAL A 69 10.64 -9.59 -4.28
C VAL A 69 10.45 -10.93 -3.56
N TYR A 70 10.04 -11.97 -4.29
CA TYR A 70 9.92 -13.34 -3.77
C TYR A 70 10.32 -14.34 -4.85
N THR A 71 10.97 -15.42 -4.44
CA THR A 71 11.35 -16.53 -5.32
C THR A 71 11.33 -17.83 -4.55
N ILE A 72 10.71 -18.85 -5.14
CA ILE A 72 10.82 -20.24 -4.68
C ILE A 72 11.19 -21.12 -5.86
N THR A 73 12.09 -22.07 -5.62
CA THR A 73 12.46 -23.11 -6.58
C THR A 73 12.43 -24.46 -5.88
N GLU A 74 11.69 -25.41 -6.43
CA GLU A 74 11.55 -26.76 -5.88
C GLU A 74 11.79 -27.81 -6.95
N PHE A 75 12.24 -28.98 -6.49
CA PHE A 75 12.49 -30.17 -7.30
C PHE A 75 11.70 -31.35 -6.75
N VAL A 76 10.93 -32.02 -7.60
CA VAL A 76 10.00 -33.08 -7.21
C VAL A 76 10.07 -34.26 -8.16
N ASP A 77 10.27 -35.45 -7.60
CA ASP A 77 10.12 -36.72 -8.33
C ASP A 77 8.64 -37.13 -8.33
N LEU A 78 8.02 -37.20 -9.51
CA LEU A 78 6.62 -37.60 -9.65
C LEU A 78 6.48 -39.12 -9.85
N PRO A 79 5.57 -39.80 -9.11
CA PRO A 79 5.27 -41.19 -9.35
C PRO A 79 4.67 -41.42 -10.75
N VAL A 80 5.28 -42.26 -11.57
CA VAL A 80 4.76 -42.59 -12.93
C VAL A 80 3.34 -43.18 -12.88
N ALA A 81 2.99 -43.86 -11.79
CA ALA A 81 1.65 -44.44 -11.60
C ALA A 81 0.57 -43.39 -11.28
N GLU A 82 0.96 -42.25 -10.69
CA GLU A 82 0.08 -41.16 -10.27
C GLU A 82 0.71 -39.82 -10.68
N PRO A 83 0.76 -39.51 -11.98
CA PRO A 83 1.49 -38.36 -12.51
C PRO A 83 0.74 -37.03 -12.36
N ALA A 84 -0.24 -36.97 -11.46
CA ALA A 84 -0.98 -35.77 -11.12
C ALA A 84 -0.24 -34.99 -10.02
N PHE A 85 -0.31 -33.67 -10.07
CA PHE A 85 0.36 -32.81 -9.09
C PHE A 85 -0.47 -31.56 -8.78
N ASP A 86 -0.29 -31.08 -7.55
CA ASP A 86 -0.87 -29.86 -7.01
C ASP A 86 0.19 -29.22 -6.10
N TYR A 87 0.85 -28.19 -6.62
CA TYR A 87 1.84 -27.41 -5.89
C TYR A 87 1.24 -26.05 -5.59
N ASN A 88 1.33 -25.61 -4.34
CA ASN A 88 0.80 -24.32 -3.92
C ASN A 88 1.66 -23.74 -2.79
N GLY A 89 1.56 -22.43 -2.62
CA GLY A 89 2.25 -21.70 -1.58
C GLY A 89 1.59 -20.35 -1.32
N VAL A 90 1.85 -19.82 -0.13
CA VAL A 90 1.50 -18.45 0.24
C VAL A 90 2.72 -17.54 0.03
N TRP A 91 2.49 -16.23 -0.03
CA TRP A 91 3.58 -15.27 0.01
C TRP A 91 4.04 -15.07 1.45
N ASP A 92 5.35 -15.08 1.70
CA ASP A 92 5.92 -14.84 3.05
C ASP A 92 5.91 -13.34 3.45
N MET A 93 5.10 -12.55 2.76
CA MET A 93 4.97 -11.11 2.96
C MET A 93 3.57 -10.66 2.56
N GLU A 94 3.13 -9.56 3.16
CA GLU A 94 1.92 -8.87 2.74
C GLU A 94 2.17 -8.13 1.42
N LEU A 95 1.25 -8.30 0.48
CA LEU A 95 1.35 -7.71 -0.86
C LEU A 95 0.45 -6.48 -0.95
N CYS A 96 1.05 -5.36 -1.36
CA CYS A 96 0.35 -4.10 -1.66
C CYS A 96 0.80 -3.59 -3.03
N GLY A 97 -0.16 -3.22 -3.90
CA GLY A 97 0.10 -2.67 -5.24
C GLY A 97 0.10 -3.70 -6.36
N ASP A 98 0.71 -3.34 -7.51
CA ASP A 98 0.73 -4.15 -8.72
C ASP A 98 1.91 -5.12 -8.76
N TYR A 99 1.63 -6.40 -9.01
CA TYR A 99 2.63 -7.46 -9.09
C TYR A 99 2.58 -8.21 -10.42
N THR A 100 3.73 -8.73 -10.81
CA THR A 100 3.88 -9.69 -11.91
C THR A 100 4.46 -10.99 -11.36
N VAL A 101 3.78 -12.10 -11.59
CA VAL A 101 4.27 -13.44 -11.27
C VAL A 101 4.73 -14.14 -12.54
N ASN A 102 5.96 -14.62 -12.50
CA ASN A 102 6.54 -15.48 -13.51
C ASN A 102 6.71 -16.90 -12.95
N ILE A 103 6.17 -17.89 -13.66
CA ILE A 103 6.32 -19.30 -13.30
C ILE A 103 7.07 -20.00 -14.43
N HIS A 104 8.23 -20.57 -14.10
CA HIS A 104 8.97 -21.47 -14.97
C HIS A 104 8.79 -22.90 -14.47
N PHE A 105 8.17 -23.74 -15.30
CA PHE A 105 7.97 -25.17 -15.02
C PHE A 105 8.80 -26.00 -16.00
N HIS A 106 9.78 -26.72 -15.48
CA HIS A 106 10.59 -27.69 -16.19
C HIS A 106 10.14 -29.10 -15.84
N PHE A 107 10.20 -30.00 -16.83
CA PHE A 107 9.99 -31.41 -16.60
C PHE A 107 11.01 -32.22 -17.39
N GLU A 108 11.45 -33.33 -16.81
CA GLU A 108 12.36 -34.29 -17.43
C GLU A 108 11.87 -35.72 -17.19
N SER A 109 12.00 -36.57 -18.20
CA SER A 109 11.79 -38.01 -18.14
C SER A 109 12.81 -38.75 -19.00
N ASN A 110 12.81 -40.08 -18.92
CA ASN A 110 13.59 -40.91 -19.84
C ASN A 110 13.10 -40.84 -21.30
N GLN A 111 11.97 -40.19 -21.57
CA GLN A 111 11.44 -39.95 -22.92
C GLN A 111 11.79 -38.54 -23.45
N GLY A 112 12.34 -37.66 -22.62
CA GLY A 112 12.72 -36.30 -22.99
C GLY A 112 12.38 -35.28 -21.90
N TRP A 113 12.59 -34.00 -22.21
CA TRP A 113 12.34 -32.89 -21.29
C TRP A 113 11.63 -31.74 -21.99
N GLY A 114 11.11 -30.80 -21.22
CA GLY A 114 10.52 -29.57 -21.76
C GLY A 114 10.33 -28.48 -20.70
N ASN A 115 9.96 -27.29 -21.18
CA ASN A 115 9.69 -26.13 -20.33
C ASN A 115 8.31 -25.55 -20.63
N ARG A 116 7.72 -24.90 -19.62
CA ARG A 116 6.56 -24.03 -19.72
C ARG A 116 6.86 -22.76 -18.94
N TYR A 117 6.42 -21.63 -19.50
CA TYR A 117 6.58 -20.32 -18.91
C TYR A 117 5.21 -19.68 -18.84
N PHE A 118 4.89 -19.13 -17.69
CA PHE A 118 3.65 -18.42 -17.44
C PHE A 118 3.96 -17.08 -16.83
N GLU A 119 3.19 -16.08 -17.25
CA GLU A 119 3.23 -14.75 -16.69
C GLU A 119 1.78 -14.36 -16.37
N THR A 120 1.58 -13.77 -15.20
CA THR A 120 0.30 -13.15 -14.84
C THR A 120 0.55 -11.94 -13.97
N THR A 121 -0.41 -11.02 -13.97
CA THR A 121 -0.37 -9.81 -13.15
C THR A 121 -1.60 -9.73 -12.29
N PHE A 122 -1.46 -9.23 -11.06
CA PHE A 122 -2.56 -8.92 -10.18
C PHE A 122 -2.26 -7.67 -9.37
N THR A 123 -3.31 -7.03 -8.87
CA THR A 123 -3.22 -5.85 -8.01
C THR A 123 -3.76 -6.25 -6.64
N CYS A 124 -2.98 -5.99 -5.60
CA CYS A 124 -3.42 -6.12 -4.23
C CYS A 124 -3.78 -4.76 -3.68
N GLU A 125 -4.95 -4.70 -3.03
CA GLU A 125 -5.32 -3.54 -2.25
C GLU A 125 -4.26 -3.38 -1.16
N CYS A 126 -3.69 -2.19 -1.09
CA CYS A 126 -2.88 -1.83 0.05
C CYS A 126 -3.86 -1.63 1.20
N GLU A 127 -3.76 -2.42 2.26
CA GLU A 127 -4.26 -1.97 3.54
C GLU A 127 -3.44 -0.72 3.85
N GLU A 128 -4.04 0.46 3.63
CA GLU A 128 -3.54 1.65 4.28
C GLU A 128 -3.79 1.41 5.76
N GLU A 129 -2.79 0.86 6.44
CA GLU A 129 -2.47 1.17 7.82
C GLU A 129 -2.18 2.67 7.88
N GLY A 130 -3.22 3.45 7.57
CA GLY A 130 -3.21 4.89 7.59
C GLY A 130 -3.07 5.24 9.05
N GLY A 131 -1.87 5.62 9.44
CA GLY A 131 -1.63 6.06 10.81
C GLY A 131 -2.66 7.09 11.23
N CYS A 132 -2.93 7.09 12.52
CA CYS A 132 -3.83 8.04 13.14
C CYS A 132 -3.49 9.49 12.79
N SER A 133 -4.50 10.26 12.39
CA SER A 133 -4.40 11.73 12.38
C SER A 133 -4.88 12.29 13.70
N TYR A 134 -4.10 13.21 14.26
CA TYR A 134 -4.40 13.87 15.51
C TYR A 134 -4.62 15.37 15.32
N THR A 135 -5.55 15.92 16.12
CA THR A 135 -5.90 17.34 16.08
C THR A 135 -4.76 18.22 16.60
N PRO A 136 -4.73 19.53 16.28
CA PRO A 136 -3.84 20.49 16.94
C PRO A 136 -3.90 20.44 18.47
N GLY A 137 -5.08 20.17 19.03
CA GLY A 137 -5.29 20.06 20.47
C GLY A 137 -4.59 18.83 21.08
N TYR A 138 -4.53 17.71 20.37
CA TYR A 138 -3.78 16.54 20.81
C TYR A 138 -2.29 16.86 20.88
N TRP A 139 -1.71 17.34 19.78
CA TRP A 139 -0.27 17.64 19.70
C TRP A 139 0.17 18.68 20.73
N LYS A 140 -0.64 19.71 20.97
CA LYS A 140 -0.40 20.69 22.02
C LYS A 140 -0.28 20.07 23.41
N ASN A 141 -1.10 19.06 23.71
CA ASN A 141 -1.21 18.48 25.05
C ASN A 141 -0.35 17.22 25.25
N HIS A 142 0.27 16.70 24.19
CA HIS A 142 1.12 15.50 24.21
C HIS A 142 2.50 15.75 23.57
N PRO A 143 3.32 16.67 24.10
CA PRO A 143 4.66 16.93 23.57
C PRO A 143 5.58 15.69 23.61
N GLU A 144 5.33 14.73 24.51
CA GLU A 144 6.03 13.45 24.57
C GLU A 144 5.79 12.54 23.36
N ALA A 145 4.69 12.76 22.62
CA ALA A 145 4.36 12.01 21.41
C ALA A 145 5.04 12.60 20.16
N TRP A 146 5.69 13.77 20.24
CA TRP A 146 6.29 14.40 19.07
C TRP A 146 7.51 13.61 18.58
N PRO A 147 7.55 13.17 17.31
CA PRO A 147 8.67 12.41 16.78
C PRO A 147 9.93 13.26 16.52
N VAL A 148 9.83 14.59 16.66
CA VAL A 148 10.88 15.56 16.33
C VAL A 148 10.92 16.70 17.35
N SER A 149 12.10 17.30 17.53
CA SER A 149 12.30 18.42 18.45
C SER A 149 11.96 19.81 17.86
N GLY A 150 11.38 19.86 16.66
CA GLY A 150 11.06 21.09 15.95
C GLY A 150 10.68 20.85 14.50
N LEU A 151 10.12 21.87 13.85
CA LEU A 151 9.62 21.81 12.48
C LEU A 151 10.01 23.06 11.69
N THR A 152 10.12 22.92 10.37
CA THR A 152 10.23 24.06 9.46
C THR A 152 8.85 24.40 8.90
N ILE A 153 8.42 25.65 9.09
CA ILE A 153 7.19 26.22 8.56
C ILE A 153 7.54 27.46 7.75
N GLY A 154 7.16 27.49 6.46
CA GLY A 154 7.42 28.63 5.58
C GLY A 154 8.89 29.01 5.45
N GLY A 155 9.79 28.04 5.55
CA GLY A 155 11.25 28.25 5.49
C GLY A 155 11.89 28.73 6.78
N VAL A 156 11.15 28.86 7.87
CA VAL A 156 11.67 29.19 9.21
C VAL A 156 11.60 27.95 10.10
N PHE A 157 12.71 27.61 10.74
CA PHE A 157 12.76 26.52 11.72
C PHE A 157 12.29 27.03 13.08
N TYR A 158 11.36 26.30 13.70
CA TYR A 158 10.84 26.53 15.04
C TYR A 158 11.13 25.30 15.91
N THR A 159 11.65 25.55 17.11
CA THR A 159 11.79 24.53 18.16
C THR A 159 10.43 24.06 18.66
N MET A 160 10.36 22.86 19.23
CA MET A 160 9.13 22.35 19.86
C MET A 160 8.60 23.33 20.91
N GLU A 161 9.47 23.95 21.71
CA GLU A 161 9.08 24.93 22.72
C GLU A 161 8.42 26.17 22.10
N GLU A 162 8.97 26.70 21.01
CA GLU A 162 8.37 27.84 20.27
C GLU A 162 7.03 27.46 19.64
N LEU A 163 6.92 26.24 19.09
CA LEU A 163 5.68 25.75 18.50
C LEU A 163 4.58 25.57 19.55
N LEU A 164 4.91 25.05 20.73
CA LEU A 164 3.99 24.94 21.87
C LEU A 164 3.53 26.32 22.36
N GLU A 165 4.42 27.31 22.43
CA GLU A 165 4.04 28.69 22.75
C GLU A 165 3.07 29.25 21.71
N ILE A 166 3.29 29.00 20.42
CA ILE A 166 2.39 29.43 19.34
C ILE A 166 1.03 28.74 19.43
N PHE A 167 0.96 27.48 19.87
CA PHE A 167 -0.31 26.77 20.14
C PHE A 167 -1.16 27.43 21.24
N ASP A 168 -0.58 28.29 22.08
CA ASP A 168 -1.31 29.10 23.07
C ASP A 168 -1.81 30.45 22.54
N TRP A 169 -1.41 30.84 21.32
CA TRP A 169 -1.81 32.13 20.76
C TRP A 169 -3.31 32.18 20.43
N PRO A 170 -3.97 33.33 20.62
CA PRO A 170 -5.39 33.49 20.34
C PRO A 170 -5.69 33.46 18.84
N THR A 171 -6.55 32.52 18.43
CA THR A 171 -6.85 32.23 17.01
C THR A 171 -7.88 33.17 16.37
N ARG A 172 -8.73 33.84 17.15
CA ARG A 172 -9.94 34.54 16.63
C ARG A 172 -9.67 35.76 15.75
N SER A 173 -8.51 36.38 15.85
CA SER A 173 -8.25 37.70 15.24
C SER A 173 -7.33 37.65 14.02
N ASP A 174 -6.63 36.55 13.82
CA ASP A 174 -5.61 36.38 12.80
C ASP A 174 -5.66 34.95 12.26
N ILE A 175 -6.04 34.82 10.98
CA ILE A 175 -6.14 33.52 10.31
C ILE A 175 -4.81 32.77 10.33
N THR A 176 -3.68 33.49 10.30
CA THR A 176 -2.35 32.86 10.28
C THR A 176 -2.10 32.02 11.52
N VAL A 177 -2.72 32.33 12.66
CA VAL A 177 -2.53 31.58 13.90
C VAL A 177 -3.19 30.21 13.83
N ILE A 178 -4.49 30.14 13.50
CA ILE A 178 -5.18 28.85 13.38
C ILE A 178 -4.67 28.02 12.21
N PHE A 179 -4.30 28.68 11.11
CA PHE A 179 -3.68 28.01 9.96
C PHE A 179 -2.34 27.39 10.35
N PHE A 180 -1.53 28.10 11.14
CA PHE A 180 -0.25 27.58 11.62
C PHE A 180 -0.46 26.36 12.52
N HIS A 181 -1.47 26.39 13.41
CA HIS A 181 -1.82 25.25 14.26
C HIS A 181 -2.12 23.99 13.44
N HIS A 182 -2.97 24.10 12.41
CA HIS A 182 -3.28 22.95 11.55
C HIS A 182 -2.11 22.51 10.67
N THR A 183 -1.23 23.42 10.27
CA THR A 183 -0.01 23.09 9.51
C THR A 183 0.97 22.27 10.36
N VAL A 184 1.16 22.67 11.62
CA VAL A 184 2.00 21.93 12.57
C VAL A 184 1.42 20.54 12.83
N ALA A 185 0.12 20.45 13.11
CA ALA A 185 -0.55 19.15 13.34
C ALA A 185 -0.43 18.21 12.13
N ALA A 186 -0.64 18.72 10.91
CA ALA A 186 -0.58 17.89 9.71
C ALA A 186 0.84 17.35 9.46
N LYS A 187 1.87 18.18 9.69
CA LYS A 187 3.28 17.73 9.59
C LYS A 187 3.60 16.66 10.63
N LEU A 188 3.10 16.79 11.87
CA LEU A 188 3.31 15.78 12.91
C LEU A 188 2.59 14.47 12.59
N ASN A 189 1.35 14.53 12.09
CA ASN A 189 0.58 13.36 11.65
C ASN A 189 1.31 12.56 10.57
N VAL A 190 1.81 13.22 9.53
CA VAL A 190 2.62 12.55 8.49
C VAL A 190 3.89 11.92 9.10
N LEU A 191 4.54 12.58 10.06
CA LEU A 191 5.74 12.04 10.71
C LEU A 191 5.47 10.81 11.58
N VAL A 192 4.24 10.64 12.07
CA VAL A 192 3.82 9.44 12.83
C VAL A 192 3.10 8.40 11.97
N GLY A 193 3.14 8.54 10.64
CA GLY A 193 2.69 7.52 9.70
C GLY A 193 1.23 7.67 9.24
N ALA A 194 0.59 8.81 9.49
CA ALA A 194 -0.73 9.08 8.91
C ALA A 194 -0.70 9.18 7.38
N PRO A 195 -1.82 8.92 6.68
CA PRO A 195 -1.89 8.95 5.22
C PRO A 195 -1.25 10.20 4.63
N ASP A 196 -0.43 10.04 3.60
CA ASP A 196 0.43 11.10 3.06
C ASP A 196 -0.23 11.90 1.92
N TYR A 197 -1.50 11.64 1.61
CA TYR A 197 -2.26 12.36 0.57
C TYR A 197 -2.30 13.88 0.83
N ILE A 198 -2.06 14.32 2.07
CA ILE A 198 -2.06 15.74 2.47
C ILE A 198 -0.78 16.49 2.09
N LEU A 199 0.29 15.82 1.66
CA LEU A 199 1.61 16.42 1.41
C LEU A 199 1.55 17.66 0.49
N GLY A 200 0.76 17.59 -0.58
CA GLY A 200 0.58 18.74 -1.50
C GLY A 200 -0.06 19.96 -0.83
N THR A 201 -0.96 19.76 0.13
CA THR A 201 -1.59 20.84 0.90
C THR A 201 -0.61 21.42 1.93
N ILE A 202 0.26 20.58 2.53
CA ILE A 202 1.34 21.04 3.40
C ILE A 202 2.31 21.94 2.63
N ASP A 203 2.69 21.56 1.40
CA ASP A 203 3.54 22.39 0.54
C ASP A 203 2.90 23.75 0.23
N MET A 204 1.59 23.79 -0.02
CA MET A 204 0.85 25.05 -0.19
C MET A 204 0.87 25.89 1.09
N ALA A 205 0.75 25.28 2.26
CA ALA A 205 0.83 25.97 3.54
C ALA A 205 2.23 26.55 3.78
N ASP A 206 3.29 25.80 3.50
CA ASP A 206 4.66 26.31 3.58
C ASP A 206 4.89 27.47 2.60
N ALA A 207 4.44 27.34 1.35
CA ALA A 207 4.53 28.42 0.37
C ALA A 207 3.78 29.68 0.84
N PHE A 208 2.61 29.51 1.47
CA PHE A 208 1.87 30.61 2.07
C PHE A 208 2.65 31.28 3.20
N PHE A 209 3.17 30.52 4.18
CA PHE A 209 3.90 31.08 5.33
C PHE A 209 5.23 31.72 4.95
N ALA A 210 5.83 31.31 3.83
CA ALA A 210 7.01 31.98 3.26
C ALA A 210 6.70 33.42 2.78
N LEU A 211 5.46 33.69 2.34
CA LEU A 211 5.02 35.00 1.85
C LEU A 211 4.28 35.83 2.91
N TYR A 212 3.51 35.17 3.77
CA TYR A 212 2.65 35.77 4.80
C TYR A 212 2.97 35.16 6.17
N PRO A 213 4.04 35.63 6.83
CA PRO A 213 4.48 35.07 8.10
C PRO A 213 3.40 35.13 9.19
N LEU A 214 3.57 34.30 10.21
CA LEU A 214 2.72 34.29 11.41
C LEU A 214 2.56 35.71 12.00
N GLY A 215 1.32 36.13 12.25
CA GLY A 215 1.02 37.48 12.75
C GLY A 215 0.75 38.53 11.67
N SER A 216 0.85 38.18 10.39
CA SER A 216 0.72 39.13 9.26
C SER A 216 -0.71 39.63 9.01
N LYS A 217 -1.74 38.97 9.57
CA LYS A 217 -3.16 39.36 9.48
C LYS A 217 -3.63 39.69 8.04
N PRO A 218 -3.48 38.75 7.08
CA PRO A 218 -3.94 38.97 5.71
C PRO A 218 -5.45 39.19 5.65
N LYS A 219 -5.90 39.85 4.57
CA LYS A 219 -7.29 40.25 4.35
C LYS A 219 -7.70 39.98 2.90
N GLY A 220 -9.01 39.97 2.66
CA GLY A 220 -9.57 39.76 1.32
C GLY A 220 -9.19 38.39 0.76
N GLU A 221 -8.87 38.34 -0.53
CA GLU A 221 -8.55 37.11 -1.26
C GLU A 221 -7.43 36.28 -0.58
N ILE A 222 -6.40 36.92 -0.01
CA ILE A 222 -5.32 36.20 0.69
C ILE A 222 -5.83 35.51 1.97
N LYS A 223 -6.80 36.11 2.66
CA LYS A 223 -7.43 35.47 3.81
C LYS A 223 -8.29 34.29 3.38
N GLU A 224 -9.01 34.42 2.27
CA GLU A 224 -9.85 33.36 1.71
C GLU A 224 -9.00 32.17 1.23
N GLU A 225 -7.85 32.43 0.60
CA GLU A 225 -6.85 31.41 0.25
C GLU A 225 -6.32 30.69 1.50
N ALA A 226 -5.94 31.45 2.53
CA ALA A 226 -5.50 30.89 3.81
C ALA A 226 -6.57 30.00 4.45
N GLU A 227 -7.84 30.43 4.42
CA GLU A 227 -8.97 29.67 4.94
C GLU A 227 -9.16 28.35 4.18
N ALA A 228 -9.09 28.37 2.85
CA ALA A 228 -9.25 27.16 2.03
C ALA A 228 -8.17 26.10 2.32
N ILE A 229 -6.89 26.53 2.41
CA ILE A 229 -5.80 25.59 2.73
C ILE A 229 -5.93 25.10 4.17
N LYS A 230 -6.23 26.00 5.12
CA LYS A 230 -6.46 25.65 6.52
C LYS A 230 -7.58 24.62 6.64
N ASP A 231 -8.68 24.77 5.93
CA ASP A 231 -9.86 23.88 6.02
C ASP A 231 -9.50 22.46 5.54
N ALA A 232 -8.71 22.33 4.48
CA ALA A 232 -8.21 21.03 4.02
C ALA A 232 -7.28 20.36 5.06
N LEU A 233 -6.41 21.14 5.71
CA LEU A 233 -5.58 20.63 6.81
C LEU A 233 -6.41 20.25 8.03
N GLU A 234 -7.45 21.02 8.38
CA GLU A 234 -8.36 20.68 9.47
C GLU A 234 -9.05 19.35 9.21
N GLN A 235 -9.63 19.17 8.02
CA GLN A 235 -10.28 17.92 7.63
C GLN A 235 -9.34 16.71 7.75
N TYR A 236 -8.08 16.86 7.33
CA TYR A 236 -7.06 15.83 7.50
C TYR A 236 -6.77 15.52 8.98
N ASN A 237 -6.58 16.56 9.79
CA ASN A 237 -6.26 16.42 11.21
C ASN A 237 -7.42 15.89 12.08
N GLU A 238 -8.63 15.78 11.51
CA GLU A 238 -9.85 15.30 12.19
C GLU A 238 -10.30 13.91 11.69
N ILE A 239 -9.50 13.22 10.88
CA ILE A 239 -9.79 11.82 10.53
C ILE A 239 -9.71 10.98 11.80
N GLU A 240 -10.83 10.38 12.19
CA GLU A 240 -10.93 9.57 13.40
C GLU A 240 -10.01 8.34 13.30
N CYS A 241 -9.25 8.12 14.38
CA CYS A 241 -8.72 6.80 14.69
C CYS A 241 -9.88 5.92 15.13
N GLU A 242 -10.03 4.75 14.53
CA GLU A 242 -10.67 3.66 15.27
C GLU A 242 -9.65 3.28 16.36
N GLU A 243 -9.90 3.74 17.60
CA GLU A 243 -9.16 3.22 18.74
C GLU A 243 -9.34 1.70 18.72
N GLU A 244 -8.24 0.94 18.84
CA GLU A 244 -8.33 -0.49 19.22
C GLU A 244 -8.92 -0.56 20.64
N ASP A 245 -10.23 -0.36 20.74
CA ASP A 245 -11.06 -0.73 21.87
C ASP A 245 -10.97 -2.26 21.99
N ASP A 246 -9.97 -2.75 22.73
CA ASP A 246 -10.08 -3.90 23.65
C ASP A 246 -8.69 -4.45 24.03
N MET A 247 -7.90 -3.68 24.77
CA MET A 247 -6.99 -4.32 25.74
C MET A 247 -7.85 -4.70 26.95
N PRO A 248 -8.10 -6.00 27.23
CA PRO A 248 -8.95 -6.39 28.35
C PRO A 248 -8.30 -5.95 29.66
N ASP A 249 -8.98 -5.05 30.36
CA ASP A 249 -8.65 -4.62 31.71
C ASP A 249 -8.76 -5.85 32.63
N PHE A 250 -7.62 -6.48 32.92
CA PHE A 250 -7.53 -7.61 33.84
C PHE A 250 -7.61 -7.07 35.27
N ASP A 251 -8.73 -6.49 35.69
CA ASP A 251 -9.01 -6.14 37.08
C ASP A 251 -10.49 -5.75 37.28
N ASP A 252 -11.45 -6.66 37.06
CA ASP A 252 -12.70 -6.60 37.84
C ASP A 252 -13.41 -7.95 37.97
N VAL A 253 -12.87 -8.80 38.85
CA VAL A 253 -13.65 -9.92 39.40
C VAL A 253 -14.56 -9.38 40.52
N GLY A 254 -15.66 -8.77 40.11
CA GLY A 254 -16.93 -8.90 40.81
C GLY A 254 -17.37 -7.73 41.68
N ALA A 255 -18.41 -7.04 41.22
CA ALA A 255 -19.62 -6.83 42.01
C ALA A 255 -20.81 -6.47 41.12
N SER A 256 -21.69 -7.44 40.92
CA SER A 256 -23.04 -7.23 40.43
C SER A 256 -23.84 -6.35 41.41
N ALA A 257 -24.32 -5.19 40.94
CA ALA A 257 -25.68 -4.65 41.13
C ALA A 257 -25.71 -3.12 41.35
N MET A 258 -26.49 -2.47 40.47
CA MET A 258 -27.18 -1.18 40.64
C MET A 258 -26.33 0.11 40.70
N ARG A 259 -26.37 0.90 39.60
CA ARG A 259 -27.17 2.14 39.53
C ARG A 259 -27.07 2.83 38.16
N ALA A 260 -28.25 3.26 37.70
CA ALA A 260 -28.58 4.26 36.68
C ALA A 260 -27.45 4.86 35.82
N ALA A 261 -27.58 4.64 34.51
CA ALA A 261 -26.95 5.47 33.49
C ALA A 261 -27.41 6.94 33.59
N PRO A 262 -26.52 7.90 33.34
CA PRO A 262 -26.84 9.10 32.60
C PRO A 262 -26.23 9.08 31.20
N GLU A 263 -26.96 9.73 30.31
CA GLU A 263 -26.81 9.78 28.87
C GLU A 263 -25.54 10.51 28.40
N LYS A 264 -25.04 10.04 27.23
CA LYS A 264 -24.24 10.72 26.20
C LYS A 264 -23.62 12.08 26.59
N SER A 265 -22.30 12.11 26.71
CA SER A 265 -21.53 13.36 26.71
C SER A 265 -21.69 14.08 25.37
N ALA A 266 -22.24 15.29 25.43
CA ALA A 266 -22.46 16.16 24.29
C ALA A 266 -21.12 16.54 23.62
N THR A 267 -21.09 16.43 22.29
CA THR A 267 -19.99 16.90 21.45
C THR A 267 -19.79 18.41 21.62
N TRP A 268 -18.55 18.88 21.51
CA TRP A 268 -18.16 20.30 21.64
C TRP A 268 -18.96 21.25 20.72
N GLY A 269 -19.46 20.73 19.59
CA GLY A 269 -20.38 21.45 18.70
C GLY A 269 -21.72 21.85 19.35
N SER A 270 -22.21 21.07 20.32
CA SER A 270 -23.47 21.31 21.03
C SER A 270 -23.37 22.39 22.13
N ILE A 271 -22.14 22.69 22.58
CA ILE A 271 -21.88 23.71 23.60
C ILE A 271 -21.84 25.13 22.98
N LYS A 272 -21.45 25.24 21.70
CA LYS A 272 -21.38 26.54 21.00
C LYS A 272 -22.75 27.20 20.75
N SER A 273 -23.86 26.45 20.78
CA SER A 273 -25.20 27.01 20.59
C SER A 273 -25.83 27.61 21.85
N LEU A 274 -25.18 27.52 23.02
CA LEU A 274 -25.76 27.96 24.30
C LEU A 274 -25.30 29.34 24.80
N ASN A 275 -24.47 30.06 24.04
CA ASN A 275 -24.07 31.44 24.38
C ASN A 275 -24.19 32.37 23.15
N LYS A 276 -25.41 32.51 22.64
CA LYS A 276 -25.82 33.68 21.86
C LYS A 276 -26.93 34.39 22.63
N ASP A 277 -26.50 35.26 23.55
CA ASP A 277 -27.22 36.48 23.93
C ASP A 277 -26.24 37.64 23.76
#